data_AF-A0A8J3LCK7-F1
#
_entry.id   AF-A0A8J3LCK7-F1
#
_cell.length_a   1.000
_cell.length_b   1.000
_cell.length_c   1.000
_cell.angle_alpha   90.00
_cell.angle_beta   90.00
_cell.angle_gamma   90.00
#
_symmetry.space_group_name_H-M   'P 1'
#
loop_
_entity.id
_entity.type
_entity.pdbx_description
1 polymer ?
#
loop_
_entity_poly.entity_id
_entity_poly.type
_entity_poly.pdbx_seq_one_letter_code
_entity_poly.pdbx_strand_id
1 'polypeptide(L)'
;MADVHHFTHGLVTPGVAYALSILGSTLGLICTARMRTATTNKQRFWWIVLAAWALGGTAIWAMHFMAMLGFSVTGAQIRYDIARTAISAVVAIVVVSLGLWIVGFGKPNVARIVIGGIFTGVGVAGMHYIGMFAMRLNGDVSYDTSLVAASVLIAVVAATVALWFTVVLSKPLAIAGAALLMGVAVCGMHYTGMAAMSVKLTTPTLGGATSGASAANLLVPIGVLVLLVIGGLVFAIGAAPTEEDMAARAYLDRVQAAREEAAAVAQQRGTVRRPTAFTPRGK
;
A
#
# COMPACT_ATOMS: atom_id res chain seq x y z
N MET A 1 18.67 -10.90 -32.42
CA MET A 1 17.98 -10.45 -31.19
C MET A 1 16.84 -11.42 -30.95
N ALA A 2 16.58 -11.85 -29.72
CA ALA A 2 15.42 -12.71 -29.45
C ALA A 2 14.16 -11.84 -29.37
N ASP A 3 13.06 -12.29 -29.96
CA ASP A 3 11.78 -11.59 -29.85
C ASP A 3 11.27 -11.65 -28.42
N VAL A 4 10.94 -10.47 -27.91
CA VAL A 4 10.46 -10.25 -26.56
C VAL A 4 8.93 -10.18 -26.61
N HIS A 5 8.26 -11.20 -26.07
CA HIS A 5 6.80 -11.20 -25.98
C HIS A 5 6.36 -10.71 -24.60
N HIS A 6 5.81 -9.49 -24.56
CA HIS A 6 5.20 -8.91 -23.36
C HIS A 6 3.81 -9.51 -23.03
N PHE A 7 3.28 -10.38 -23.90
CA PHE A 7 1.89 -10.87 -23.87
C PHE A 7 1.77 -12.37 -24.11
N THR A 8 2.64 -13.18 -23.50
CA THR A 8 2.67 -14.64 -23.75
C THR A 8 1.36 -15.35 -23.37
N HIS A 9 0.56 -14.75 -22.49
CA HIS A 9 -0.80 -15.18 -22.14
C HIS A 9 -1.89 -14.19 -22.61
N GLY A 10 -1.61 -13.36 -23.62
CA GLY A 10 -2.50 -12.29 -24.08
C GLY A 10 -2.58 -11.11 -23.10
N LEU A 11 -3.68 -10.35 -23.15
CA LEU A 11 -3.91 -9.17 -22.30
C LEU A 11 -4.21 -9.51 -20.82
N VAL A 12 -4.27 -10.79 -20.47
CA VAL A 12 -4.69 -11.25 -19.14
C VAL A 12 -3.69 -10.83 -18.06
N THR A 13 -2.40 -11.05 -18.26
CA THR A 13 -1.37 -10.72 -17.26
C THR A 13 -1.22 -9.21 -17.03
N PRO A 14 -1.15 -8.36 -18.07
CA PRO A 14 -1.27 -6.91 -17.90
C PRO A 14 -2.57 -6.47 -17.22
N GLY A 15 -3.70 -7.10 -17.57
CA GLY A 15 -5.01 -6.79 -16.98
C GLY A 15 -5.05 -7.10 -15.49
N VAL A 16 -4.55 -8.28 -15.07
CA VAL A 16 -4.45 -8.67 -13.66
C VAL A 16 -3.48 -7.77 -12.91
N ALA A 17 -2.33 -7.44 -13.49
CA ALA A 17 -1.37 -6.52 -12.91
C ALA A 17 -2.02 -5.13 -12.67
N TYR A 18 -2.69 -4.58 -13.68
CA TYR A 18 -3.41 -3.31 -13.57
C TYR A 18 -4.51 -3.36 -12.50
N ALA A 19 -5.28 -4.45 -12.44
CA ALA A 19 -6.30 -4.65 -11.41
C ALA A 19 -5.70 -4.69 -9.99
N LEU A 20 -4.58 -5.39 -9.79
CA LEU A 20 -3.85 -5.39 -8.51
C LEU A 20 -3.36 -4.00 -8.13
N SER A 21 -2.87 -3.23 -9.11
CA SER A 21 -2.49 -1.83 -8.90
C SER A 21 -3.65 -0.98 -8.43
N ILE A 22 -4.82 -1.11 -9.07
CA ILE A 22 -6.03 -0.37 -8.69
C ILE A 22 -6.51 -0.78 -7.30
N LEU A 23 -6.59 -2.08 -7.02
CA LEU A 23 -7.06 -2.60 -5.73
C LEU A 23 -6.14 -2.13 -4.59
N GLY A 24 -4.83 -2.30 -4.73
CA GLY A 24 -3.86 -1.83 -3.75
C GLY A 24 -3.89 -0.30 -3.58
N SER A 25 -4.04 0.45 -4.68
CA SER A 25 -4.14 1.91 -4.63
C SER A 25 -5.42 2.37 -3.92
N THR A 26 -6.55 1.71 -4.18
CA THR A 26 -7.84 2.01 -3.54
C THR A 26 -7.76 1.76 -2.04
N LEU A 27 -7.33 0.56 -1.64
CA LEU A 27 -7.19 0.18 -0.22
C LEU A 27 -6.17 1.09 0.49
N GLY A 28 -5.05 1.40 -0.18
CA GLY A 28 -4.03 2.30 0.32
C GLY A 28 -4.57 3.71 0.59
N LEU A 29 -5.27 4.29 -0.38
CA LEU A 29 -5.88 5.62 -0.23
C LEU A 29 -6.94 5.63 0.88
N ILE A 30 -7.76 4.58 1.01
CA ILE A 30 -8.71 4.44 2.13
C ILE A 30 -7.97 4.41 3.47
N CYS A 31 -6.91 3.60 3.61
CA CYS A 31 -6.09 3.56 4.82
C CYS A 31 -5.48 4.93 5.14
N THR A 32 -4.99 5.67 4.14
CA THR A 32 -4.44 7.01 4.36
C THR A 32 -5.52 8.04 4.72
N ALA A 33 -6.74 7.91 4.21
CA ALA A 33 -7.85 8.75 4.63
C ALA A 33 -8.21 8.49 6.11
N ARG A 34 -8.22 7.22 6.55
CA ARG A 34 -8.41 6.83 7.95
C ARG A 34 -7.25 7.26 8.87
N MET A 35 -6.03 7.26 8.36
CA MET A 35 -4.86 7.83 9.08
C MET A 35 -5.09 9.30 9.45
N ARG A 36 -5.68 10.10 8.54
CA ARG A 36 -5.91 11.55 8.80
C ARG A 36 -6.98 11.81 9.86
N THR A 37 -7.95 10.91 10.03
CA THR A 37 -8.99 11.03 11.06
C THR A 37 -8.62 10.37 12.39
N ALA A 38 -7.47 9.69 12.46
CA ALA A 38 -7.01 9.03 13.66
C ALA A 38 -6.62 10.03 14.78
N THR A 39 -7.12 9.76 15.98
CA THR A 39 -6.96 10.60 17.17
C THR A 39 -5.68 10.31 17.94
N THR A 40 -5.12 9.11 17.80
CA THR A 40 -3.90 8.69 18.50
C THR A 40 -2.74 8.39 17.54
N ASN A 41 -1.50 8.63 17.97
CA ASN A 41 -0.31 8.29 17.20
C ASN A 41 -0.20 6.78 16.90
N LYS A 42 -0.68 5.94 17.83
CA LYS A 42 -0.73 4.48 17.63
C LYS A 42 -1.66 4.10 16.47
N GLN A 43 -2.86 4.67 16.41
CA GLN A 43 -3.77 4.43 15.29
C GLN A 43 -3.21 4.96 13.97
N ARG A 44 -2.60 6.15 13.96
CA ARG A 44 -1.94 6.71 12.76
C ARG A 44 -0.86 5.78 12.23
N PHE A 45 0.01 5.30 13.12
CA PHE A 45 1.05 4.34 12.78
C PHE A 45 0.47 3.05 12.18
N TRP A 46 -0.57 2.48 12.79
CA TRP A 46 -1.25 1.29 12.26
C TRP A 46 -1.81 1.52 10.85
N TRP A 47 -2.46 2.66 10.60
CA TRP A 47 -2.97 2.97 9.26
C TRP A 47 -1.87 3.16 8.22
N ILE A 48 -0.70 3.68 8.60
CA ILE A 48 0.47 3.77 7.71
C ILE A 48 0.99 2.37 7.35
N VAL A 49 1.08 1.46 8.33
CA VAL A 49 1.49 0.07 8.08
C VAL A 49 0.53 -0.59 7.09
N LEU A 50 -0.78 -0.47 7.30
CA LEU A 50 -1.79 -1.03 6.39
C LEU A 50 -1.72 -0.37 4.99
N ALA A 51 -1.58 0.95 4.92
CA ALA A 51 -1.42 1.67 3.66
C ALA A 51 -0.14 1.26 2.91
N ALA A 52 0.97 1.00 3.62
CA ALA A 52 2.22 0.56 3.01
C ALA A 52 2.13 -0.86 2.43
N TRP A 53 1.43 -1.76 3.10
CA TRP A 53 1.14 -3.09 2.54
C TRP A 53 0.22 -2.99 1.31
N ALA A 54 -0.80 -2.14 1.35
CA ALA A 54 -1.71 -1.94 0.22
C ALA A 54 -1.01 -1.30 -0.99
N LEU A 55 -0.28 -0.20 -0.79
CA LEU A 55 0.42 0.53 -1.85
C LEU A 55 1.71 -0.20 -2.27
N GLY A 56 2.65 -0.38 -1.35
CA GLY A 56 3.95 -0.98 -1.65
C GLY A 56 3.84 -2.46 -1.99
N GLY A 57 3.17 -3.25 -1.14
CA GLY A 57 3.04 -4.69 -1.29
C GLY A 57 2.13 -5.09 -2.45
N THR A 58 0.90 -4.58 -2.48
CA THR A 58 -0.09 -4.97 -3.51
C THR A 58 0.01 -4.11 -4.76
N ALA A 59 -0.10 -2.79 -4.65
CA ALA A 59 -0.26 -1.94 -5.83
C ALA A 59 1.01 -1.88 -6.70
N ILE A 60 2.18 -1.91 -6.06
CA ILE A 60 3.47 -1.75 -6.74
C ILE A 60 4.17 -3.09 -6.91
N TRP A 61 4.51 -3.79 -5.83
CA TRP A 61 5.30 -5.03 -5.92
C TRP A 61 4.53 -6.19 -6.55
N ALA A 62 3.32 -6.50 -6.07
CA ALA A 62 2.55 -7.60 -6.62
C ALA A 62 2.15 -7.34 -8.08
N MET A 63 1.79 -6.09 -8.42
CA MET A 63 1.59 -5.68 -9.82
C MET A 63 2.84 -5.98 -10.66
N HIS A 64 4.00 -5.44 -10.24
CA HIS A 64 5.26 -5.59 -10.96
C HIS A 64 5.60 -7.07 -11.19
N PHE A 65 5.49 -7.89 -10.15
CA PHE A 65 5.82 -9.29 -10.24
C PHE A 65 4.84 -10.07 -11.13
N MET A 66 3.53 -9.81 -11.00
CA MET A 66 2.52 -10.43 -11.86
C MET A 66 2.69 -10.05 -13.33
N ALA A 67 3.10 -8.81 -13.62
CA ALA A 67 3.42 -8.40 -14.98
C ALA A 67 4.67 -9.13 -15.52
N MET A 68 5.73 -9.29 -14.70
CA MET A 68 6.92 -10.07 -15.09
C MET A 68 6.61 -11.56 -15.30
N LEU A 69 5.72 -12.17 -14.52
CA LEU A 69 5.33 -13.57 -14.72
C LEU A 69 4.68 -13.81 -16.08
N GLY A 70 4.04 -12.78 -16.65
CA GLY A 70 3.47 -12.82 -18.00
C GLY A 70 4.47 -12.58 -19.13
N PHE A 71 5.71 -12.24 -18.81
CA PHE A 71 6.78 -11.99 -19.75
C PHE A 71 7.51 -13.29 -20.10
N SER A 72 7.74 -13.53 -21.40
CA SER A 72 8.60 -14.64 -21.84
C SER A 72 9.54 -14.19 -22.96
N VAL A 73 10.74 -14.76 -22.96
CA VAL A 73 11.70 -14.59 -24.03
C VAL A 73 11.71 -15.86 -24.88
N THR A 74 11.44 -15.74 -26.17
CA THR A 74 11.45 -16.87 -27.10
C THR A 74 12.82 -17.53 -27.09
N GLY A 75 12.86 -18.84 -26.84
CA GLY A 75 14.11 -19.61 -26.78
C GLY A 75 14.85 -19.58 -25.42
N ALA A 76 14.29 -18.98 -24.36
CA ALA A 76 14.88 -19.01 -23.02
C ALA A 76 13.86 -19.34 -21.92
N GLN A 77 14.29 -20.16 -20.95
CA GLN A 77 13.55 -20.34 -19.70
C GLN A 77 13.95 -19.27 -18.68
N ILE A 78 12.99 -18.47 -18.23
CA ILE A 78 13.18 -17.50 -17.15
C ILE A 78 12.96 -18.20 -15.81
N ARG A 79 13.97 -18.10 -14.94
CA ARG A 79 13.92 -18.52 -13.54
C ARG A 79 14.02 -17.30 -12.64
N TYR A 80 13.57 -17.43 -11.40
CA TYR A 80 13.53 -16.32 -10.45
C TYR A 80 14.29 -16.67 -9.17
N ASP A 81 15.12 -15.73 -8.74
CA ASP A 81 15.77 -15.76 -7.43
C ASP A 81 14.76 -15.35 -6.35
N ILE A 82 14.44 -16.28 -5.44
CA ILE A 82 13.43 -16.08 -4.39
C ILE A 82 13.89 -14.98 -3.41
N ALA A 83 15.18 -14.95 -3.05
CA ALA A 83 15.69 -13.99 -2.07
C ALA A 83 15.63 -12.57 -2.63
N ARG A 84 16.04 -12.36 -3.88
CA ARG A 84 15.94 -11.03 -4.53
C ARG A 84 14.50 -10.59 -4.74
N THR A 85 13.60 -11.52 -5.04
CA THR A 85 12.17 -11.26 -5.15
C THR A 85 11.57 -10.83 -3.79
N ALA A 86 12.00 -11.45 -2.69
CA ALA A 86 11.59 -11.04 -1.35
C ALA A 86 12.18 -9.68 -0.95
N ILE A 87 13.46 -9.43 -1.27
CA ILE A 87 14.12 -8.14 -1.02
C ILE A 87 13.40 -7.01 -1.76
N SER A 88 13.00 -7.22 -3.02
CA SER A 88 12.25 -6.20 -3.76
C SER A 88 10.91 -5.89 -3.06
N ALA A 89 10.19 -6.90 -2.55
CA ALA A 89 8.96 -6.70 -1.78
C ALA A 89 9.18 -5.82 -0.54
N VAL A 90 10.22 -6.15 0.24
CA VAL A 90 10.59 -5.40 1.45
C VAL A 90 10.95 -3.96 1.10
N VAL A 91 11.75 -3.75 0.05
CA VAL A 91 12.11 -2.39 -0.40
C VAL A 91 10.85 -1.59 -0.73
N ALA A 92 9.90 -2.12 -1.51
CA ALA A 92 8.66 -1.42 -1.82
C ALA A 92 7.86 -1.03 -0.56
N ILE A 93 7.67 -1.96 0.37
CA ILE A 93 6.91 -1.70 1.60
C ILE A 93 7.62 -0.64 2.45
N VAL A 94 8.94 -0.73 2.61
CA VAL A 94 9.71 0.23 3.42
C VAL A 94 9.71 1.62 2.81
N VAL A 95 10.01 1.76 1.51
CA VAL A 95 10.12 3.09 0.88
C VAL A 95 8.76 3.80 0.85
N VAL A 96 7.68 3.06 0.61
CA VAL A 96 6.31 3.60 0.69
C VAL A 96 5.95 3.96 2.13
N SER A 97 6.30 3.13 3.11
CA SER A 97 6.09 3.44 4.53
C SER A 97 6.76 4.76 4.92
N LEU A 98 8.01 4.96 4.50
CA LEU A 98 8.77 6.17 4.77
C LEU A 98 8.16 7.40 4.08
N GLY A 99 7.74 7.27 2.82
CA GLY A 99 7.02 8.34 2.10
C GLY A 99 5.74 8.76 2.80
N LEU A 100 4.92 7.78 3.19
CA LEU A 100 3.69 8.00 3.97
C LEU A 100 3.99 8.59 5.34
N TRP A 101 5.08 8.17 5.98
CA TRP A 101 5.48 8.69 7.29
C TRP A 101 5.86 10.17 7.23
N ILE A 102 6.64 10.57 6.22
CA ILE A 102 7.06 11.96 5.96
C ILE A 102 5.85 12.88 5.78
N VAL A 103 4.83 12.40 5.05
CA VAL A 103 3.64 13.19 4.72
C VAL A 103 2.58 13.11 5.84
N GLY A 104 2.46 11.97 6.51
CA GLY A 104 1.42 11.67 7.49
C GLY A 104 1.68 12.26 8.89
N PHE A 105 2.93 12.56 9.25
CA PHE A 105 3.26 13.15 10.56
C PHE A 105 3.65 14.63 10.45
N GLY A 106 2.65 15.50 10.65
CA GLY A 106 2.80 16.95 10.78
C GLY A 106 1.82 17.72 9.90
N LYS A 107 2.05 19.03 9.74
CA LYS A 107 1.19 19.86 8.87
C LYS A 107 1.46 19.52 7.40
N PRO A 108 0.41 19.44 6.55
CA PRO A 108 0.57 19.31 5.12
C PRO A 108 1.49 20.40 4.57
N ASN A 109 2.57 19.99 3.90
CA ASN A 109 3.53 20.91 3.29
C ASN A 109 3.94 20.34 1.92
N VAL A 110 3.88 21.17 0.88
CA VAL A 110 4.30 20.83 -0.48
C VAL A 110 5.72 20.29 -0.50
N ALA A 111 6.65 20.90 0.26
CA ALA A 111 8.04 20.44 0.33
C ALA A 111 8.15 18.99 0.83
N ARG A 112 7.33 18.58 1.80
CA ARG A 112 7.32 17.20 2.32
C ARG A 112 6.78 16.21 1.30
N ILE A 113 5.78 16.61 0.52
CA ILE A 113 5.23 15.79 -0.56
C ILE A 113 6.29 15.59 -1.65
N VAL A 114 7.01 16.64 -2.04
CA VAL A 114 8.07 16.57 -3.05
C VAL A 114 9.24 15.70 -2.55
N ILE A 115 9.75 15.94 -1.33
CA ILE A 115 10.84 15.15 -0.75
C ILE A 115 10.43 13.68 -0.59
N GLY A 116 9.24 13.43 -0.04
CA GLY A 116 8.69 12.09 0.09
C GLY A 116 8.49 11.41 -1.26
N GLY A 117 8.06 12.16 -2.28
CA GLY A 117 7.82 11.68 -3.64
C GLY A 117 9.11 11.30 -4.37
N ILE A 118 10.16 12.11 -4.26
CA ILE A 118 11.49 11.79 -4.78
C ILE A 118 12.02 10.52 -4.11
N PHE A 119 12.01 10.47 -2.78
CA PHE A 119 12.51 9.32 -2.03
C PHE A 119 11.74 8.04 -2.37
N THR A 120 10.41 8.10 -2.33
CA THR A 120 9.54 6.95 -2.62
C THR A 120 9.68 6.51 -4.07
N GLY A 121 9.71 7.45 -5.01
CA GLY A 121 9.83 7.15 -6.44
C GLY A 121 11.15 6.49 -6.81
N VAL A 122 12.28 7.02 -6.29
CA VAL A 122 13.60 6.39 -6.47
C VAL A 122 13.62 5.01 -5.82
N GLY A 123 13.03 4.85 -4.63
CA GLY A 123 12.91 3.56 -3.96
C GLY A 123 12.07 2.55 -4.75
N VAL A 124 10.96 2.99 -5.34
CA VAL A 124 10.08 2.16 -6.18
C VAL A 124 10.76 1.77 -7.49
N ALA A 125 11.50 2.68 -8.12
CA ALA A 125 12.33 2.34 -9.27
C ALA A 125 13.43 1.33 -8.87
N GLY A 126 14.08 1.52 -7.71
CA GLY A 126 15.03 0.57 -7.16
C GLY A 126 14.41 -0.82 -6.95
N MET A 127 13.21 -0.90 -6.38
CA MET A 127 12.46 -2.15 -6.26
C MET A 127 12.23 -2.81 -7.62
N HIS A 128 11.79 -2.04 -8.61
CA HIS A 128 11.54 -2.55 -9.96
C HIS A 128 12.80 -3.18 -10.57
N TYR A 129 13.95 -2.50 -10.50
CA TYR A 129 15.20 -3.02 -11.04
C TYR A 129 15.80 -4.18 -10.21
N ILE A 130 15.62 -4.19 -8.88
CA ILE A 130 15.95 -5.36 -8.04
C ILE A 130 15.09 -6.56 -8.45
N GLY A 131 13.80 -6.34 -8.72
CA GLY A 131 12.88 -7.36 -9.23
C GLY A 131 13.32 -7.92 -10.58
N MET A 132 13.72 -7.07 -11.51
CA MET A 132 14.26 -7.52 -12.79
C MET A 132 15.60 -8.26 -12.64
N PHE A 133 16.46 -7.83 -11.71
CA PHE A 133 17.71 -8.52 -11.39
C PHE A 133 17.50 -9.88 -10.69
N ALA A 134 16.28 -10.16 -10.22
CA ALA A 134 15.89 -11.49 -9.76
C ALA A 134 15.66 -12.47 -10.91
N MET A 135 15.44 -11.99 -12.14
CA MET A 135 15.31 -12.83 -13.32
C MET A 135 16.66 -13.45 -13.70
N ARG A 136 16.66 -14.77 -13.86
CA ARG A 136 17.79 -15.58 -14.29
C ARG A 136 17.43 -16.23 -15.62
N LEU A 137 18.18 -15.89 -16.65
CA LEU A 137 18.01 -16.40 -18.01
C LEU A 137 19.39 -16.66 -18.62
N ASN A 138 19.46 -17.58 -19.59
CA ASN A 138 20.71 -17.94 -20.28
C ASN A 138 21.05 -16.92 -21.37
N GLY A 139 21.54 -15.76 -20.95
CA GLY A 139 21.90 -14.67 -21.86
C GLY A 139 22.31 -13.42 -21.12
N ASP A 140 22.92 -12.50 -21.86
CA ASP A 140 23.30 -11.19 -21.34
C ASP A 140 22.12 -10.22 -21.43
N VAL A 141 21.83 -9.56 -20.31
CA VAL A 141 20.79 -8.54 -20.20
C VAL A 141 21.46 -7.16 -20.22
N SER A 142 21.06 -6.31 -21.17
CA SER A 142 21.51 -4.93 -21.27
C SER A 142 20.32 -3.96 -21.17
N TYR A 143 20.58 -2.74 -20.70
CA TYR A 143 19.55 -1.71 -20.52
C TYR A 143 19.83 -0.45 -21.33
N ASP A 144 18.81 0.09 -21.98
CA ASP A 144 18.84 1.44 -22.53
C ASP A 144 18.76 2.46 -21.38
N THR A 145 19.83 3.25 -21.20
CA THR A 145 19.92 4.22 -20.10
C THR A 145 18.88 5.33 -20.18
N SER A 146 18.44 5.71 -21.39
CA SER A 146 17.44 6.76 -21.58
C SER A 146 16.05 6.30 -21.12
N LEU A 147 15.67 5.06 -21.44
CA LEU A 147 14.41 4.47 -20.99
C LEU A 147 14.43 4.14 -19.49
N VAL A 148 15.59 3.77 -18.94
CA VAL A 148 15.75 3.67 -17.48
C VAL A 148 15.55 5.02 -16.81
N ALA A 149 16.16 6.09 -17.31
CA ALA A 149 15.96 7.43 -16.76
C ALA A 149 14.49 7.88 -16.87
N ALA A 150 13.83 7.57 -17.99
CA ALA A 150 12.42 7.86 -18.19
C ALA A 150 11.52 7.10 -17.19
N SER A 151 11.77 5.80 -16.96
CA SER A 151 11.01 5.00 -15.99
C SER A 151 11.18 5.55 -14.57
N VAL A 152 12.40 5.95 -14.18
CA VAL A 152 12.70 6.56 -12.88
C VAL A 152 11.97 7.89 -12.72
N LEU A 153 11.95 8.72 -13.77
CA LEU A 153 11.21 9.98 -13.77
C LEU A 153 9.70 9.75 -13.60
N ILE A 154 9.13 8.79 -14.31
CA ILE A 154 7.73 8.39 -14.14
C ILE A 154 7.49 7.92 -12.70
N ALA A 155 8.38 7.12 -12.11
CA ALA A 155 8.27 6.65 -10.73
C ALA A 155 8.21 7.81 -9.73
N VAL A 156 9.09 8.81 -9.89
CA VAL A 156 9.14 10.00 -9.01
C VAL A 156 7.89 10.85 -9.15
N VAL A 157 7.43 11.11 -10.37
CA VAL A 157 6.19 11.87 -10.61
C VAL A 157 4.99 11.13 -10.05
N ALA A 158 4.86 9.83 -10.35
CA ALA A 158 3.77 8.99 -9.87
C ALA A 158 3.73 8.92 -8.34
N ALA A 159 4.88 8.72 -7.69
CA ALA A 159 4.97 8.69 -6.23
C ALA A 159 4.62 10.03 -5.60
N THR A 160 5.05 11.14 -6.19
CA THR A 160 4.71 12.49 -5.72
C THR A 160 3.21 12.75 -5.81
N VAL A 161 2.59 12.41 -6.94
CA VAL A 161 1.14 12.53 -7.16
C VAL A 161 0.36 11.61 -6.21
N ALA A 162 0.81 10.37 -6.02
CA ALA A 162 0.20 9.43 -5.10
C ALA A 162 0.21 9.98 -3.67
N LEU A 163 1.36 10.47 -3.19
CA LEU A 163 1.47 11.09 -1.86
C LEU A 163 0.59 12.34 -1.74
N TRP A 164 0.49 13.16 -2.78
CA TRP A 164 -0.45 14.28 -2.80
C TRP A 164 -1.91 13.83 -2.65
N PHE A 165 -2.31 12.76 -3.33
CA PHE A 165 -3.64 12.17 -3.18
C PHE A 165 -3.94 11.70 -1.75
N THR A 166 -2.94 11.15 -1.05
CA THR A 166 -3.10 10.76 0.38
C THR A 166 -3.41 11.93 1.31
N VAL A 167 -3.16 13.18 0.88
CA VAL A 167 -3.41 14.40 1.67
C VAL A 167 -4.73 15.06 1.30
N VAL A 168 -5.11 15.03 0.02
CA VAL A 168 -6.26 15.79 -0.50
C VAL A 168 -7.53 14.96 -0.60
N LEU A 169 -7.43 13.67 -0.91
CA LEU A 169 -8.60 12.85 -1.22
C LEU A 169 -9.22 12.24 0.03
N SER A 170 -10.52 12.44 0.21
CA SER A 170 -11.34 11.80 1.27
C SER A 170 -12.58 11.11 0.73
N LYS A 171 -13.08 11.52 -0.45
CA LYS A 171 -14.35 11.03 -1.00
C LYS A 171 -14.14 9.70 -1.76
N PRO A 172 -15.02 8.70 -1.60
CA PRO A 172 -14.88 7.39 -2.24
C PRO A 172 -14.72 7.46 -3.77
N LEU A 173 -15.52 8.29 -4.44
CA LEU A 173 -15.49 8.42 -5.90
C LEU A 173 -14.16 9.04 -6.39
N ALA A 174 -13.61 10.00 -5.63
CA ALA A 174 -12.32 10.61 -5.96
C ALA A 174 -11.17 9.62 -5.71
N ILE A 175 -11.26 8.80 -4.65
CA ILE A 175 -10.31 7.71 -4.38
C ILE A 175 -10.34 6.68 -5.52
N ALA A 176 -11.52 6.29 -6.01
CA ALA A 176 -11.64 5.37 -7.14
C ALA A 176 -11.00 5.94 -8.41
N GLY A 177 -11.27 7.20 -8.75
CA GLY A 177 -10.64 7.88 -9.89
C GLY A 177 -9.11 7.98 -9.77
N ALA A 178 -8.62 8.30 -8.57
CA ALA A 178 -7.18 8.35 -8.31
C ALA A 178 -6.52 6.97 -8.39
N ALA A 179 -7.19 5.92 -7.92
CA ALA A 179 -6.68 4.55 -8.00
C ALA A 179 -6.52 4.07 -9.45
N LEU A 180 -7.45 4.44 -10.34
CA LEU A 180 -7.34 4.17 -11.78
C LEU A 180 -6.11 4.88 -12.37
N LEU A 181 -5.95 6.17 -12.09
CA LEU A 181 -4.80 6.94 -12.57
C LEU A 181 -3.47 6.40 -12.02
N MET A 182 -3.43 6.04 -10.74
CA MET A 182 -2.28 5.40 -10.11
C MET A 182 -1.97 4.07 -10.79
N GLY A 183 -2.99 3.25 -11.09
CA GLY A 183 -2.82 2.02 -11.88
C GLY A 183 -2.08 2.27 -13.20
N VAL A 184 -2.49 3.30 -13.95
CA VAL A 184 -1.87 3.64 -15.23
C VAL A 184 -0.42 4.09 -15.01
N ALA A 185 -0.16 4.90 -13.99
CA ALA A 185 1.17 5.40 -13.69
C ALA A 185 2.14 4.28 -13.27
N VAL A 186 1.72 3.37 -12.39
CA VAL A 186 2.58 2.27 -11.92
C VAL A 186 2.82 1.26 -13.04
N CYS A 187 1.79 0.87 -13.80
CA CYS A 187 1.95 0.04 -15.00
C CYS A 187 2.84 0.73 -16.05
N GLY A 188 2.65 2.03 -16.29
CA GLY A 188 3.44 2.81 -17.24
C GLY A 188 4.92 2.84 -16.88
N MET A 189 5.25 3.07 -15.61
CA MET A 189 6.63 2.96 -15.12
C MET A 189 7.21 1.57 -15.36
N HIS A 190 6.46 0.52 -15.01
CA HIS A 190 6.89 -0.86 -15.16
C HIS A 190 7.19 -1.22 -16.62
N TYR A 191 6.26 -0.94 -17.54
CA TYR A 191 6.43 -1.28 -18.94
C TYR A 191 7.48 -0.40 -19.63
N THR A 192 7.67 0.85 -19.20
CA THR A 192 8.80 1.68 -19.66
C THR A 192 10.13 1.08 -19.23
N GLY A 193 10.23 0.59 -17.98
CA GLY A 193 11.42 -0.09 -17.49
C GLY A 193 11.70 -1.43 -18.19
N MET A 194 10.65 -2.19 -18.49
CA MET A 194 10.74 -3.42 -19.30
C MET A 194 11.16 -3.14 -20.74
N ALA A 195 10.66 -2.06 -21.36
CA ALA A 195 11.04 -1.66 -22.71
C ALA A 195 12.52 -1.28 -22.83
N ALA A 196 13.15 -0.88 -21.70
CA ALA A 196 14.58 -0.62 -21.66
C ALA A 196 15.43 -1.90 -21.76
N MET A 197 14.86 -3.08 -21.47
CA MET A 197 15.58 -4.34 -21.37
C MET A 197 15.77 -4.99 -22.75
N SER A 198 17.01 -5.37 -23.06
CA SER A 198 17.37 -6.17 -24.24
C SER A 198 18.09 -7.44 -23.80
N VAL A 199 17.70 -8.57 -24.38
CA VAL A 199 18.27 -9.89 -24.07
C VAL A 199 19.04 -10.42 -25.28
N LYS A 200 20.34 -10.69 -25.09
CA LYS A 200 21.15 -11.43 -26.04
C LYS A 200 21.34 -12.85 -25.51
N LEU A 201 20.66 -13.81 -26.15
CA LEU A 201 20.79 -15.22 -25.79
C LEU A 201 22.20 -15.71 -26.12
N THR A 202 22.84 -16.35 -25.15
CA THR A 202 24.10 -17.05 -25.36
C THR A 202 23.76 -18.52 -25.63
N THR A 203 24.43 -19.14 -26.61
CA THR A 203 24.22 -20.54 -26.97
C THR A 203 24.28 -21.40 -25.70
N PRO A 204 23.29 -22.28 -25.45
CA PRO A 204 23.28 -23.04 -24.21
C PRO A 204 24.57 -23.85 -24.10
N THR A 205 25.37 -23.60 -23.07
CA THR A 205 26.38 -24.56 -22.64
C THR A 205 25.60 -25.80 -22.19
N LEU A 206 25.75 -26.90 -22.94
CA LEU A 206 25.22 -28.23 -22.62
C LEU A 206 25.47 -28.52 -21.13
N GLY A 207 24.42 -28.46 -20.29
CA GLY A 207 24.45 -28.95 -18.91
C GLY A 207 24.20 -27.95 -17.76
N GLY A 208 24.06 -26.64 -18.00
CA GLY A 208 23.79 -25.69 -16.92
C GLY A 208 22.28 -25.49 -16.64
N ALA A 209 21.69 -26.23 -15.70
CA ALA A 209 20.34 -25.91 -15.24
C ALA A 209 20.34 -24.52 -14.57
N THR A 210 19.55 -23.57 -15.09
CA THR A 210 19.36 -22.28 -14.42
C THR A 210 18.68 -22.52 -13.07
N SER A 211 19.39 -22.23 -11.98
CA SER A 211 18.84 -22.38 -10.63
C SER A 211 17.86 -21.25 -10.32
N GLY A 212 16.74 -21.58 -9.69
CA GLY A 212 15.68 -20.64 -9.32
C GLY A 212 14.29 -21.23 -9.52
N ALA A 213 13.28 -20.50 -9.04
CA ALA A 213 11.89 -20.90 -9.18
C ALA A 213 11.37 -20.59 -10.59
N SER A 214 10.53 -21.46 -11.14
CA SER A 214 9.79 -21.16 -12.37
C SER A 214 8.67 -20.14 -12.08
N ALA A 215 8.19 -19.47 -13.13
CA ALA A 215 7.03 -18.58 -13.03
C ALA A 215 5.82 -19.27 -12.39
N ALA A 216 5.52 -20.51 -12.81
CA ALA A 216 4.42 -21.32 -12.26
C ALA A 216 4.58 -21.61 -10.77
N ASN A 217 5.81 -21.89 -10.30
CA ASN A 217 6.08 -22.20 -8.90
C ASN A 217 5.94 -20.95 -7.99
N LEU A 218 6.12 -19.75 -8.53
CA LEU A 218 5.96 -18.50 -7.78
C LEU A 218 4.55 -17.94 -7.84
N LEU A 219 3.78 -18.26 -8.89
CA LEU A 219 2.43 -17.76 -9.08
C LEU A 219 1.50 -18.09 -7.90
N VAL A 220 1.47 -19.36 -7.48
CA VAL A 220 0.59 -19.82 -6.38
C VAL A 220 0.93 -19.17 -5.03
N PRO A 221 2.17 -19.25 -4.50
CA PRO A 221 2.48 -18.68 -3.19
C PRO A 221 2.32 -17.15 -3.16
N ILE A 222 2.67 -16.45 -4.25
CA ILE A 222 2.49 -14.99 -4.32
C ILE A 222 1.01 -14.65 -4.45
N GLY A 223 0.24 -15.39 -5.24
CA GLY A 223 -1.21 -15.24 -5.31
C GLY A 223 -1.89 -15.41 -3.95
N VAL A 224 -1.53 -16.46 -3.21
CA VAL A 224 -2.01 -16.68 -1.84
C VAL A 224 -1.61 -15.53 -0.91
N LEU A 225 -0.34 -15.10 -0.93
CA LEU A 225 0.12 -13.96 -0.13
C LEU A 225 -0.69 -12.69 -0.42
N VAL A 226 -0.89 -12.38 -1.71
CA VAL A 226 -1.65 -11.19 -2.14
C VAL A 226 -3.10 -11.28 -1.69
N LEU A 227 -3.74 -12.44 -1.82
CA LEU A 227 -5.11 -12.66 -1.35
C LEU A 227 -5.23 -12.50 0.17
N LEU A 228 -4.27 -13.02 0.93
CA LEU A 228 -4.24 -12.86 2.40
C LEU A 228 -4.04 -11.41 2.80
N VAL A 229 -3.14 -10.68 2.13
CA VAL A 229 -2.91 -9.25 2.37
C VAL A 229 -4.17 -8.45 2.05
N ILE A 230 -4.79 -8.65 0.88
CA ILE A 230 -6.03 -7.95 0.50
C ILE A 230 -7.16 -8.30 1.46
N GLY A 231 -7.37 -9.58 1.80
CA GLY A 231 -8.38 -10.01 2.74
C GLY A 231 -8.19 -9.41 4.13
N GLY A 232 -6.94 -9.41 4.63
CA GLY A 232 -6.58 -8.77 5.89
C GLY A 232 -6.81 -7.25 5.88
N LEU A 233 -6.49 -6.57 4.77
CA LEU A 233 -6.75 -5.14 4.60
C LEU A 233 -8.24 -4.82 4.58
N VAL A 234 -9.03 -5.58 3.83
CA VAL A 234 -10.49 -5.43 3.76
C VAL A 234 -11.11 -5.67 5.13
N PHE A 235 -10.68 -6.72 5.84
CA PHE A 235 -11.13 -6.99 7.21
C PHE A 235 -10.76 -5.85 8.16
N ALA A 236 -9.51 -5.37 8.13
CA ALA A 236 -9.05 -4.29 8.99
C ALA A 236 -9.81 -2.97 8.73
N ILE A 237 -10.10 -2.66 7.47
CA ILE A 237 -10.89 -1.48 7.09
C ILE A 237 -12.35 -1.64 7.53
N GLY A 238 -12.95 -2.83 7.35
CA GLY A 238 -14.34 -3.10 7.72
C GLY A 238 -14.57 -3.19 9.23
N ALA A 239 -13.59 -3.68 9.99
CA ALA A 239 -13.64 -3.74 11.45
C ALA A 239 -13.36 -2.39 12.13
N ALA A 240 -12.83 -1.40 11.38
CA ALA A 240 -12.55 -0.09 11.93
C ALA A 240 -13.85 0.70 12.14
N PRO A 241 -14.04 1.34 13.32
CA PRO A 241 -15.22 2.15 13.61
C PRO A 241 -15.47 3.19 12.52
N THR A 242 -16.72 3.29 12.07
CA THR A 242 -17.16 4.35 11.16
C THR A 242 -17.28 5.69 11.90
N GLU A 243 -17.42 6.79 11.14
CA GLU A 243 -17.68 8.10 11.75
C GLU A 243 -18.99 8.09 12.54
N GLU A 244 -20.00 7.36 12.07
CA GLU A 244 -21.27 7.13 12.75
C GLU A 244 -21.07 6.34 14.05
N ASP A 245 -20.27 5.27 14.03
CA ASP A 245 -19.96 4.50 15.24
C ASP A 245 -19.22 5.35 16.29
N MET A 246 -18.27 6.18 15.86
CA MET A 246 -17.54 7.08 16.74
C MET A 246 -18.46 8.17 17.31
N ALA A 247 -19.34 8.74 16.49
CA ALA A 247 -20.31 9.74 16.92
C ALA A 247 -21.33 9.14 17.90
N ALA A 248 -21.81 7.91 17.64
CA ALA A 248 -22.70 7.18 18.52
C ALA A 248 -22.03 6.88 19.88
N ARG A 249 -20.77 6.42 19.88
CA ARG A 249 -20.00 6.21 21.12
C ARG A 249 -19.82 7.51 21.90
N ALA A 250 -19.41 8.58 21.23
CA ALA A 250 -19.24 9.89 21.87
C ALA A 250 -20.56 10.44 22.43
N TYR A 251 -21.69 10.18 21.77
CA TYR A 251 -23.02 10.53 22.29
C TYR A 251 -23.36 9.70 23.55
N LEU A 252 -23.16 8.38 23.50
CA LEU A 252 -23.40 7.49 24.65
C LEU A 252 -22.55 7.87 25.86
N ASP A 253 -21.27 8.18 25.66
CA ASP A 253 -20.36 8.63 26.73
C ASP A 253 -20.85 9.93 27.38
N ARG A 254 -21.34 10.89 26.58
CA ARG A 254 -21.92 12.15 27.09
C ARG A 254 -23.20 11.92 27.89
N VAL A 255 -24.08 11.04 27.42
CA VAL A 255 -25.32 10.68 28.13
C VAL A 255 -25.01 9.96 29.44
N GLN A 256 -24.03 9.05 29.43
CA GLN A 256 -23.58 8.33 30.62
C GLN A 256 -23.01 9.30 31.66
N ALA A 257 -22.11 10.19 31.27
CA ALA A 257 -21.53 11.20 32.16
C ALA A 257 -22.60 12.12 32.78
N ALA A 258 -23.58 12.57 31.98
CA ALA A 258 -24.68 13.38 32.47
C ALA A 258 -25.58 12.62 33.47
N ARG A 259 -25.79 11.32 33.26
CA ARG A 259 -26.53 10.46 34.21
C ARG A 259 -25.78 10.27 35.52
N GLU A 260 -24.46 10.07 35.46
CA GLU A 260 -23.60 9.93 36.64
C GLU A 260 -23.58 11.23 37.47
N GLU A 261 -23.48 12.39 36.80
CA GLU A 261 -23.55 13.70 37.46
C GLU A 261 -24.92 13.94 38.11
N ALA A 262 -26.02 13.65 37.40
CA ALA A 262 -27.36 13.79 37.96
C ALA A 262 -27.58 12.84 39.17
N ALA A 263 -27.07 11.62 39.11
CA ALA A 263 -27.11 10.67 40.21
C ALA A 263 -26.29 11.16 41.43
N ALA A 264 -25.09 11.71 41.19
CA ALA A 264 -24.26 12.29 42.24
C ALA A 264 -24.95 13.48 42.92
N VAL A 265 -25.56 14.40 42.16
CA VAL A 265 -26.33 15.53 42.70
C VAL A 265 -27.55 15.06 43.49
N ALA A 266 -28.27 14.05 43.01
CA ALA A 266 -29.41 13.48 43.71
C ALA A 266 -29.00 12.83 45.04
N GLN A 267 -27.89 12.09 45.06
CA GLN A 267 -27.32 11.50 46.27
C GLN A 267 -26.93 12.58 47.29
N GLN A 268 -26.28 13.65 46.83
CA GLN A 268 -25.88 14.78 47.68
C GLN A 268 -27.10 15.51 48.28
N ARG A 269 -28.18 15.69 47.51
CA ARG A 269 -29.44 16.26 48.02
C ARG A 269 -30.16 15.34 49.02
N GLY A 270 -30.10 14.02 48.81
CA GLY A 270 -30.66 13.03 49.74
C GLY A 270 -29.96 13.02 51.11
N THR A 271 -28.65 13.28 51.14
CA THR A 271 -27.88 13.37 52.40
C THR A 271 -28.10 14.66 53.19
N VAL A 272 -28.67 15.72 52.59
CA VAL A 272 -28.76 17.06 53.21
C VAL A 272 -30.07 17.31 53.99
N ARG A 273 -30.99 16.34 54.13
CA ARG A 273 -32.27 16.61 54.84
C ARG A 273 -32.68 15.58 55.89
N ARG A 274 -32.35 15.88 57.15
CA ARG A 274 -33.31 16.16 58.24
C ARG A 274 -32.58 16.72 59.47
N PRO A 275 -32.71 18.01 59.81
CA PRO A 275 -32.47 18.46 61.17
C PRO A 275 -33.45 17.72 62.07
N THR A 276 -32.92 16.94 63.01
CA THR A 276 -33.69 16.16 63.97
C THR A 276 -34.53 17.08 64.86
N ALA A 277 -35.83 16.78 64.90
CA ALA A 277 -36.86 17.16 65.85
C ALA A 277 -36.61 18.39 66.77
N PHE A 278 -37.38 19.45 66.54
CA PHE A 278 -37.67 20.48 67.54
C PHE A 278 -38.46 19.84 68.70
N THR A 279 -37.82 19.66 69.85
CA THR A 279 -38.49 19.25 71.10
C THR A 279 -39.18 20.46 71.75
N PRO A 280 -40.51 20.44 71.94
CA PRO A 280 -41.20 21.51 72.66
C PRO A 280 -40.93 21.37 74.16
N ARG A 281 -40.33 22.40 74.78
CA ARG A 281 -40.22 22.49 76.24
C ARG A 281 -41.62 22.77 76.81
N GLY A 282 -42.12 21.82 77.61
CA GLY A 282 -43.30 22.02 78.44
C GLY A 282 -42.93 22.59 79.81
N LYS A 283 -43.72 23.59 80.22
CA LYS A 283 -43.94 24.19 81.55
C LYS A 283 -42.76 24.91 82.23
#